data_AF-A0A7K2E4R0-F1
#
_entry.id   AF-A0A7K2E4R0-F1
#
_cell.length_a   1.000
_cell.length_b   1.000
_cell.length_c   1.000
_cell.angle_alpha   90.00
_cell.angle_beta   90.00
_cell.angle_gamma   90.00
#
_symmetry.space_group_name_H-M   'P 1'
#
loop_
_entity.id
_entity.type
_entity.pdbx_description
1 polymer ?
#
loop_
_entity_poly.entity_id
_entity_poly.type
_entity_poly.pdbx_seq_one_letter_code
_entity_poly.pdbx_strand_id
1 'polypeptide(L)'
;MTPTRVCVLDADTPGIPRDHGRLNLNGPSVLAAPEWMPDRPGRYLMYFAHHVGQSIRLAAADEPTGPWRTVEPDVLNVGDTPSDRQPHIASPDVHADHQRQRFVMYFHGMVPESVGGHLPCWNVYPSLNQKTTVATSGTGRHFALVEPVVGVSPSYLRMFHAGDAWYGVAMPSQVVRSADGLSGFEYGPMLFDDDEIRHSCVSYRPEHQELELLFTRCYEAPERIYRTVIDTSPDWHDWKPGPVGAPRPNWQHNARYPCTELPILDGM
;
A
#
# COMPACT_ATOMS: atom_id res chain seq x y z
N MET A 1 -17.04 9.48 -19.60
CA MET A 1 -16.69 10.42 -18.51
C MET A 1 -15.18 10.58 -18.49
N THR A 2 -14.68 11.81 -18.53
CA THR A 2 -13.24 12.08 -18.35
C THR A 2 -12.89 11.75 -16.90
N PRO A 3 -11.92 10.87 -16.60
CA PRO A 3 -11.52 10.62 -15.22
C PRO A 3 -10.96 11.90 -14.62
N THR A 4 -11.66 12.43 -13.62
CA THR A 4 -11.25 13.63 -12.87
C THR A 4 -10.19 13.22 -11.85
N ARG A 5 -9.03 13.88 -11.87
CA ARG A 5 -8.11 13.81 -10.73
C ARG A 5 -8.50 14.85 -9.71
N VAL A 6 -8.53 14.44 -8.46
CA VAL A 6 -8.83 15.31 -7.33
C VAL A 6 -7.69 15.16 -6.34
N CYS A 7 -7.05 16.27 -5.99
CA CYS A 7 -6.15 16.29 -4.83
C CYS A 7 -7.02 16.17 -3.59
N VAL A 8 -6.85 15.08 -2.85
CA VAL A 8 -7.71 14.75 -1.69
C VAL A 8 -7.03 14.98 -0.35
N LEU A 9 -5.69 14.96 -0.34
CA LEU A 9 -4.83 15.31 0.78
C LEU A 9 -3.60 16.03 0.22
N ASP A 10 -3.21 17.13 0.84
CA ASP A 10 -2.04 17.92 0.48
C ASP A 10 -1.32 18.44 1.74
N ALA A 11 -0.32 19.30 1.54
CA ALA A 11 0.44 19.88 2.64
C ALA A 11 -0.44 20.74 3.58
N ASP A 12 -1.52 21.34 3.06
CA ASP A 12 -2.36 22.29 3.79
C ASP A 12 -3.53 21.61 4.50
N THR A 13 -3.74 20.32 4.23
CA THR A 13 -4.72 19.50 4.92
C THR A 13 -4.34 19.37 6.42
N PRO A 14 -5.23 19.74 7.36
CA PRO A 14 -4.95 19.65 8.78
C PRO A 14 -4.59 18.23 9.21
N GLY A 15 -3.57 18.11 10.07
CA GLY A 15 -3.10 16.82 10.59
C GLY A 15 -2.21 16.01 9.62
N ILE A 16 -1.89 16.55 8.44
CA ILE A 16 -0.94 15.89 7.55
C ILE A 16 0.49 15.98 8.10
N PRO A 17 1.21 14.84 8.17
CA PRO A 17 2.58 14.83 8.64
C PRO A 17 3.50 15.58 7.68
N ARG A 18 4.29 16.48 8.26
CA ARG A 18 5.42 17.15 7.59
C ARG A 18 6.74 16.63 8.15
N ASP A 19 6.81 15.31 8.41
CA ASP A 19 7.98 14.66 8.99
C ASP A 19 9.22 15.01 8.14
N HIS A 20 10.29 15.50 8.79
CA HIS A 20 11.50 16.00 8.11
C HIS A 20 11.27 17.20 7.15
N GLY A 21 10.26 18.03 7.42
CA GLY A 21 10.06 19.32 6.74
C GLY A 21 9.52 19.24 5.31
N ARG A 22 9.04 18.08 4.86
CA ARG A 22 8.48 17.89 3.52
C ARG A 22 7.19 17.08 3.54
N LEU A 23 6.38 17.23 2.50
CA LEU A 23 5.26 16.32 2.22
C LEU A 23 5.80 15.11 1.45
N ASN A 24 5.60 13.90 1.98
CA ASN A 24 6.03 12.66 1.33
C ASN A 24 5.07 11.51 1.67
N LEU A 25 3.79 11.69 1.35
CA LEU A 25 2.76 10.67 1.55
C LEU A 25 2.84 9.64 0.42
N ASN A 26 3.04 8.36 0.74
CA ASN A 26 3.20 7.32 -0.28
C ASN A 26 2.38 6.06 0.02
N GLY A 27 1.78 5.52 -1.04
CA GLY A 27 1.08 4.24 -1.05
C GLY A 27 -0.08 4.13 -0.05
N PRO A 28 -1.06 5.05 -0.05
CA PRO A 28 -2.23 4.95 0.81
C PRO A 28 -3.09 3.72 0.46
N SER A 29 -3.83 3.23 1.45
CA SER A 29 -4.89 2.22 1.29
C SER A 29 -6.24 2.88 1.53
N VAL A 30 -7.19 2.68 0.63
CA VAL A 30 -8.56 3.22 0.74
C VAL A 30 -9.56 2.08 0.71
N LEU A 31 -10.52 2.10 1.64
CA LEU A 31 -11.61 1.14 1.70
C LEU A 31 -12.89 1.81 2.23
N ALA A 32 -14.03 1.20 1.94
CA ALA A 32 -15.28 1.57 2.61
C ALA A 32 -15.20 1.18 4.09
N ALA A 33 -15.73 2.03 4.98
CA ALA A 33 -15.85 1.71 6.39
C ALA A 33 -16.86 0.55 6.56
N PRO A 34 -16.44 -0.60 7.10
CA PRO A 34 -17.34 -1.74 7.23
C PRO A 34 -18.44 -1.45 8.25
N GLU A 35 -19.63 -1.99 8.04
CA GLU A 35 -20.80 -1.71 8.90
C GLU A 35 -20.58 -2.06 10.38
N TRP A 36 -19.74 -3.06 10.63
CA TRP A 36 -19.41 -3.51 11.98
C TRP A 36 -18.37 -2.64 12.69
N MET A 37 -17.72 -1.69 12.00
CA MET A 37 -16.75 -0.80 12.61
C MET A 37 -17.44 0.09 13.67
N PRO A 38 -16.92 0.15 14.90
CA PRO A 38 -17.45 1.05 15.92
C PRO A 38 -17.12 2.51 15.57
N ASP A 39 -18.06 3.42 15.86
CA ASP A 39 -17.87 4.87 15.72
C ASP A 39 -17.22 5.29 14.40
N ARG A 40 -17.85 4.87 13.28
CA ARG A 40 -17.40 5.13 11.91
C ARG A 40 -17.16 6.64 11.70
N PRO A 41 -15.92 7.07 11.43
CA PRO A 41 -15.61 8.49 11.23
C PRO A 41 -16.07 9.03 9.86
N GLY A 42 -16.46 8.14 8.94
CA GLY A 42 -16.99 8.45 7.61
C GLY A 42 -17.31 7.18 6.84
N ARG A 43 -17.87 7.30 5.63
CA ARG A 43 -18.16 6.15 4.74
C ARG A 43 -16.92 5.49 4.14
N TYR A 44 -15.83 6.23 4.00
CA TYR A 44 -14.55 5.76 3.47
C TYR A 44 -13.42 6.06 4.46
N LEU A 45 -12.47 5.14 4.52
CA LEU A 45 -11.26 5.21 5.33
C LEU A 45 -10.05 5.25 4.41
N MET A 46 -9.05 6.06 4.76
CA MET A 46 -7.75 6.10 4.11
C MET A 46 -6.67 5.91 5.16
N TYR A 47 -5.93 4.82 5.04
CA TYR A 47 -4.73 4.57 5.83
C TYR A 47 -3.52 5.01 5.02
N PHE A 48 -2.67 5.85 5.61
CA PHE A 48 -1.54 6.43 4.90
C PHE A 48 -0.37 6.71 5.86
N ALA A 49 0.81 6.88 5.30
CA ALA A 49 2.01 7.20 6.05
C ALA A 49 2.87 8.20 5.29
N HIS A 50 3.65 8.97 6.02
CA HIS A 50 4.82 9.62 5.45
C HIS A 50 5.89 8.55 5.20
N HIS A 51 6.52 8.55 4.03
CA HIS A 51 7.41 7.45 3.60
C HIS A 51 8.63 7.23 4.50
N VAL A 52 9.06 8.29 5.19
CA VAL A 52 10.10 8.23 6.24
C VAL A 52 9.53 8.62 7.61
N GLY A 53 8.21 8.55 7.77
CA GLY A 53 7.50 8.89 9.00
C GLY A 53 7.55 7.79 10.05
N GLN A 54 7.07 8.13 11.25
CA GLN A 54 7.11 7.26 12.43
C GLN A 54 5.78 6.53 12.69
N SER A 55 4.77 6.73 11.86
CA SER A 55 3.43 6.18 12.10
C SER A 55 2.58 6.06 10.84
N ILE A 56 1.63 5.12 10.90
CA ILE A 56 0.51 5.00 9.97
C ILE A 56 -0.69 5.72 10.57
N ARG A 57 -1.35 6.53 9.75
CA ARG A 57 -2.42 7.45 10.13
C ARG A 57 -3.72 7.10 9.41
N LEU A 58 -4.82 7.62 9.93
CA LEU A 58 -6.15 7.44 9.38
C LEU A 58 -6.72 8.79 8.94
N ALA A 59 -7.36 8.81 7.77
CA ALA A 59 -8.29 9.85 7.37
C ALA A 59 -9.64 9.23 6.97
N ALA A 60 -10.70 10.02 7.03
CA ALA A 60 -12.04 9.58 6.66
C ALA A 60 -12.77 10.63 5.80
N ALA A 61 -13.68 10.15 4.96
CA ALA A 61 -14.56 10.96 4.12
C ALA A 61 -15.89 10.24 3.88
N ASP A 62 -16.94 11.00 3.54
CA ASP A 62 -18.23 10.43 3.13
C ASP A 62 -18.36 10.22 1.62
N GLU A 63 -17.45 10.82 0.85
CA GLU A 63 -17.36 10.70 -0.60
C GLU A 63 -15.90 10.43 -1.02
N PRO A 64 -15.63 9.63 -2.07
CA PRO A 64 -14.26 9.32 -2.49
C PRO A 64 -13.43 10.56 -2.86
N THR A 65 -14.09 11.61 -3.35
CA THR A 65 -13.48 12.90 -3.70
C THR A 65 -13.26 13.82 -2.50
N GLY A 66 -13.61 13.39 -1.29
CA GLY A 66 -13.49 14.17 -0.07
C GLY A 66 -14.73 15.03 0.26
N PRO A 67 -14.63 15.95 1.23
CA PRO A 67 -13.39 16.30 1.94
C PRO A 67 -12.91 15.15 2.84
N TRP A 68 -11.59 14.90 2.80
CA TRP A 68 -10.93 13.96 3.70
C TRP A 68 -10.46 14.69 4.95
N ARG A 69 -10.63 14.07 6.12
CA ARG A 69 -10.24 14.62 7.42
C ARG A 69 -9.40 13.60 8.16
N THR A 70 -8.29 14.03 8.75
CA THR A 70 -7.48 13.16 9.60
C THR A 70 -8.27 12.76 10.84
N VAL A 71 -8.00 11.55 11.31
CA VAL A 71 -8.63 10.93 12.47
C VAL A 71 -7.53 10.57 13.45
N GLU A 72 -7.57 11.20 14.61
CA GLU A 72 -6.64 10.96 15.72
C GLU A 72 -7.10 9.79 16.61
N PRO A 73 -6.18 9.10 17.30
CA PRO A 73 -4.72 9.19 17.15
C PRO A 73 -4.23 8.39 15.92
N ASP A 74 -2.92 8.45 15.65
CA ASP A 74 -2.23 7.55 14.73
C ASP A 74 -2.53 6.07 15.07
N VAL A 75 -2.69 5.22 14.04
CA VAL A 75 -3.25 3.87 14.21
C VAL A 75 -2.21 2.78 14.46
N LEU A 76 -0.95 3.05 14.11
CA LEU A 76 0.21 2.21 14.38
C LEU A 76 1.46 3.09 14.41
N ASN A 77 2.29 2.94 15.44
CA ASN A 77 3.55 3.67 15.56
C ASN A 77 4.73 2.73 15.37
N VAL A 78 5.84 3.25 14.85
CA VAL A 78 7.07 2.47 14.63
C VAL A 78 7.65 1.92 15.95
N GLY A 79 7.43 2.62 17.06
CA GLY A 79 7.81 2.15 18.40
C GLY A 79 7.09 0.88 18.86
N ASP A 80 5.95 0.55 18.22
CA ASP A 80 5.19 -0.67 18.44
C ASP A 80 5.60 -1.79 17.46
N THR A 81 6.68 -1.59 16.69
CA THR A 81 7.13 -2.51 15.63
C THR A 81 8.60 -2.89 15.78
N PRO A 82 9.03 -4.09 15.32
CA PRO A 82 10.44 -4.40 15.20
C PRO A 82 11.05 -3.49 14.15
N SER A 83 11.94 -2.61 14.59
CA SER A 83 12.68 -1.70 13.72
C SER A 83 14.18 -1.86 13.90
N ASP A 84 14.93 -1.80 12.81
CA ASP A 84 16.40 -1.69 12.85
C ASP A 84 16.85 -0.24 12.50
N ARG A 85 17.88 -0.07 11.67
CA ARG A 85 18.41 1.22 11.26
C ARG A 85 17.35 2.04 10.51
N GLN A 86 17.29 3.34 10.77
CA GLN A 86 16.36 4.28 10.12
C GLN A 86 14.89 3.83 10.24
N PRO A 87 14.37 3.76 11.48
CA PRO A 87 13.04 3.23 11.75
C PRO A 87 11.97 4.01 10.99
N HIS A 88 11.17 3.30 10.19
CA HIS A 88 9.98 3.82 9.54
C HIS A 88 9.01 2.69 9.21
N ILE A 89 7.74 3.03 9.09
CA ILE A 89 6.67 2.14 8.63
C ILE A 89 5.83 2.87 7.59
N ALA A 90 5.50 2.20 6.48
CA ALA A 90 4.88 2.88 5.34
C ALA A 90 4.08 1.96 4.40
N SER A 91 3.39 2.62 3.46
CA SER A 91 2.60 2.06 2.37
C SER A 91 1.64 0.93 2.79
N PRO A 92 0.74 1.21 3.75
CA PRO A 92 -0.21 0.23 4.21
C PRO A 92 -1.08 -0.31 3.06
N ASP A 93 -1.50 -1.55 3.19
CA ASP A 93 -2.57 -2.20 2.46
C ASP A 93 -3.54 -2.78 3.51
N VAL A 94 -4.77 -2.24 3.56
CA VAL A 94 -5.71 -2.53 4.64
C VAL A 94 -6.98 -3.16 4.09
N HIS A 95 -7.34 -4.30 4.66
CA HIS A 95 -8.53 -5.08 4.31
C HIS A 95 -9.47 -5.20 5.50
N ALA A 96 -10.78 -5.18 5.24
CA ALA A 96 -11.81 -5.51 6.21
C ALA A 96 -12.20 -6.99 6.06
N ASP A 97 -11.80 -7.83 7.02
CA ASP A 97 -12.27 -9.20 7.16
C ASP A 97 -13.68 -9.16 7.79
N HIS A 98 -14.69 -9.17 6.92
CA HIS A 98 -16.09 -9.10 7.34
C HIS A 98 -16.57 -10.34 8.13
N GLN A 99 -15.96 -11.50 7.90
CA GLN A 99 -16.35 -12.73 8.59
C GLN A 99 -15.89 -12.72 10.05
N ARG A 100 -14.67 -12.24 10.30
CA ARG A 100 -14.10 -12.14 11.65
C ARG A 100 -14.24 -10.76 12.29
N GLN A 101 -14.87 -9.82 11.58
CA GLN A 101 -15.09 -8.43 11.99
C GLN A 101 -13.80 -7.77 12.50
N ARG A 102 -12.76 -7.84 11.67
CA ARG A 102 -11.44 -7.24 11.96
C ARG A 102 -10.85 -6.60 10.73
N PHE A 103 -9.96 -5.66 10.94
CA PHE A 103 -9.07 -5.12 9.93
C PHE A 103 -7.76 -5.91 9.92
N VAL A 104 -7.20 -6.12 8.74
CA VAL A 104 -5.86 -6.67 8.52
C VAL A 104 -5.07 -5.61 7.75
N MET A 105 -3.88 -5.28 8.24
CA MET A 105 -2.97 -4.33 7.62
C MET A 105 -1.66 -5.00 7.29
N TYR A 106 -1.26 -4.89 6.02
CA TYR A 106 0.08 -5.21 5.55
C TYR A 106 0.85 -3.90 5.38
N PHE A 107 2.00 -3.76 6.00
CA PHE A 107 2.81 -2.56 5.90
C PHE A 107 4.29 -2.93 5.88
N HIS A 108 5.12 -2.11 5.25
CA HIS A 108 6.56 -2.35 5.21
C HIS A 108 7.32 -1.43 6.14
N GLY A 109 8.50 -1.89 6.55
CA GLY A 109 9.48 -1.12 7.28
C GLY A 109 10.85 -1.79 7.23
N MET A 110 11.85 -1.16 7.84
CA MET A 110 13.14 -1.81 8.07
C MET A 110 13.05 -2.71 9.30
N VAL A 111 13.09 -4.02 9.07
CA VAL A 111 12.98 -5.01 10.14
C VAL A 111 14.36 -5.63 10.46
N PRO A 112 14.60 -6.07 11.71
CA PRO A 112 15.80 -6.83 12.05
C PRO A 112 15.93 -8.13 11.26
N GLU A 113 17.15 -8.66 11.16
CA GLU A 113 17.44 -9.94 10.51
C GLU A 113 16.65 -11.10 11.13
N SER A 114 16.40 -11.08 12.44
CA SER A 114 15.57 -12.09 13.13
C SER A 114 14.11 -12.11 12.69
N VAL A 115 13.60 -11.01 12.12
CA VAL A 115 12.22 -10.87 11.65
C VAL A 115 12.12 -11.12 10.16
N GLY A 116 13.06 -10.62 9.36
CA GLY A 116 12.96 -10.61 7.90
C GLY A 116 14.09 -11.32 7.14
N GLY A 117 15.10 -11.85 7.83
CA GLY A 117 16.30 -12.41 7.21
C GLY A 117 16.06 -13.65 6.36
N HIS A 118 14.95 -14.36 6.58
CA HIS A 118 14.55 -15.52 5.78
C HIS A 118 13.97 -15.16 4.41
N LEU A 119 13.58 -13.90 4.19
CA LEU A 119 12.98 -13.46 2.94
C LEU A 119 14.04 -12.92 1.97
N PRO A 120 13.90 -13.16 0.66
CA PRO A 120 14.86 -12.69 -0.33
C PRO A 120 15.06 -11.17 -0.24
N CYS A 121 16.34 -10.77 -0.26
CA CYS A 121 16.73 -9.39 -0.54
C CYS A 121 17.15 -9.38 -2.01
N TRP A 122 16.34 -8.74 -2.83
CA TRP A 122 16.72 -8.46 -4.20
C TRP A 122 17.74 -7.34 -4.09
N ASN A 123 19.04 -7.63 -4.27
CA ASN A 123 20.12 -6.62 -4.24
C ASN A 123 20.05 -5.62 -5.42
N VAL A 124 18.84 -5.45 -5.96
CA VAL A 124 18.42 -4.51 -6.97
C VAL A 124 17.45 -3.55 -6.26
N TYR A 125 17.01 -2.48 -6.90
CA TYR A 125 16.19 -1.48 -6.22
C TYR A 125 14.92 -2.12 -5.61
N PRO A 126 14.43 -1.67 -4.43
CA PRO A 126 15.08 -0.74 -3.51
C PRO A 126 16.30 -1.41 -2.86
N SER A 127 17.41 -0.67 -2.77
CA SER A 127 18.65 -1.13 -2.14
C SER A 127 18.54 -1.32 -0.62
N LEU A 128 17.38 -1.01 -0.02
CA LEU A 128 17.10 -1.18 1.40
C LEU A 128 16.28 -2.45 1.60
N ASN A 129 16.72 -3.30 2.52
CA ASN A 129 16.06 -4.54 2.89
C ASN A 129 14.79 -4.29 3.72
N GLN A 130 13.76 -3.71 3.09
CA GLN A 130 12.45 -3.48 3.69
C GLN A 130 11.57 -4.71 3.51
N LYS A 131 10.90 -5.14 4.59
CA LYS A 131 9.98 -6.28 4.55
C LYS A 131 8.59 -5.84 4.97
N THR A 132 7.60 -6.58 4.51
CA THR A 132 6.21 -6.43 4.94
C THR A 132 5.95 -7.25 6.19
N THR A 133 5.23 -6.67 7.14
CA THR A 133 4.71 -7.32 8.35
C THR A 133 3.19 -7.12 8.44
N VAL A 134 2.54 -7.92 9.28
CA VAL A 134 1.06 -7.95 9.39
C VAL A 134 0.63 -7.45 10.77
N ALA A 135 -0.38 -6.59 10.80
CA ALA A 135 -1.07 -6.17 12.01
C ALA A 135 -2.58 -6.31 11.85
N THR A 136 -3.30 -6.45 12.97
CA THR A 136 -4.76 -6.54 12.98
C THR A 136 -5.39 -5.56 13.96
N SER A 137 -6.64 -5.20 13.72
CA SER A 137 -7.42 -4.34 14.61
C SER A 137 -8.90 -4.73 14.60
N GLY A 138 -9.55 -4.76 15.77
CA GLY A 138 -11.01 -4.90 15.83
C GLY A 138 -11.76 -3.60 15.52
N THR A 139 -11.10 -2.44 15.63
CA THR A 139 -11.73 -1.12 15.51
C THR A 139 -11.25 -0.32 14.31
N GLY A 140 -10.13 -0.72 13.70
CA GLY A 140 -9.46 0.03 12.64
C GLY A 140 -8.74 1.28 13.15
N ARG A 141 -8.68 1.49 14.48
CA ARG A 141 -8.07 2.67 15.12
C ARG A 141 -6.78 2.36 15.89
N HIS A 142 -6.56 1.10 16.25
CA HIS A 142 -5.36 0.65 16.92
C HIS A 142 -4.99 -0.73 16.40
N PHE A 143 -3.85 -0.83 15.73
CA PHE A 143 -3.35 -2.07 15.15
C PHE A 143 -2.30 -2.69 16.06
N ALA A 144 -2.39 -4.01 16.24
CA ALA A 144 -1.40 -4.81 16.94
C ALA A 144 -0.82 -5.86 15.99
N LEU A 145 0.48 -6.14 16.13
CA LEU A 145 1.18 -7.11 15.29
C LEU A 145 0.62 -8.52 15.47
N VAL A 146 0.65 -9.30 14.40
CA VAL A 146 0.34 -10.73 14.45
C VAL A 146 1.57 -11.50 14.95
N GLU A 147 1.38 -12.33 15.97
CA GLU A 147 2.42 -13.19 16.52
C GLU A 147 2.45 -14.57 15.84
N PRO A 148 3.63 -15.18 15.61
CA PRO A 148 4.96 -14.59 15.84
C PRO A 148 5.25 -13.46 14.84
N VAL A 149 5.85 -12.36 15.32
CA VAL A 149 6.20 -11.25 14.43
C VAL A 149 7.31 -11.65 13.45
N VAL A 150 6.91 -11.90 12.20
CA VAL A 150 7.80 -12.28 11.09
C VAL A 150 7.49 -11.47 9.84
N GLY A 151 8.52 -11.24 9.02
CA GLY A 151 8.33 -10.73 7.67
C GLY A 151 7.56 -11.74 6.82
N VAL A 152 6.53 -11.28 6.11
CA VAL A 152 5.66 -12.12 5.28
C VAL A 152 5.94 -12.00 3.79
N SER A 153 6.53 -10.88 3.35
CA SER A 153 6.88 -10.64 1.95
C SER A 153 7.91 -9.51 1.84
N PRO A 154 8.43 -9.22 0.64
CA PRO A 154 9.11 -7.97 0.35
C PRO A 154 8.18 -6.75 0.54
N SER A 155 8.71 -5.54 0.42
CA SER A 155 7.94 -4.30 0.58
C SER A 155 6.86 -4.09 -0.50
N TYR A 156 5.97 -3.13 -0.23
CA TYR A 156 4.85 -2.75 -1.11
C TYR A 156 3.90 -3.90 -1.48
N LEU A 157 3.62 -4.80 -0.54
CA LEU A 157 2.62 -5.86 -0.73
C LEU A 157 1.22 -5.26 -0.93
N ARG A 158 0.50 -5.81 -1.92
CA ARG A 158 -0.92 -5.57 -2.14
C ARG A 158 -1.65 -6.90 -2.21
N MET A 159 -2.56 -7.12 -1.27
CA MET A 159 -3.27 -8.37 -1.08
C MET A 159 -4.66 -8.33 -1.70
N PHE A 160 -5.18 -9.52 -2.03
CA PHE A 160 -6.56 -9.74 -2.46
C PHE A 160 -6.96 -11.17 -2.12
N HIS A 161 -8.26 -11.41 -1.98
CA HIS A 161 -8.80 -12.74 -1.72
C HIS A 161 -9.29 -13.37 -3.03
N ALA A 162 -8.85 -14.60 -3.32
CA ALA A 162 -9.27 -15.36 -4.50
C ALA A 162 -9.52 -16.82 -4.14
N GLY A 163 -10.74 -17.30 -4.39
CA GLY A 163 -11.13 -18.67 -4.03
C GLY A 163 -11.15 -18.88 -2.52
N ASP A 164 -10.28 -19.76 -2.03
CA ASP A 164 -10.16 -20.17 -0.63
C ASP A 164 -8.89 -19.61 0.07
N ALA A 165 -8.14 -18.74 -0.61
CA ALA A 165 -6.88 -18.23 -0.13
C ALA A 165 -6.71 -16.73 -0.39
N TRP A 166 -5.73 -16.17 0.30
CA TRP A 166 -5.20 -14.84 0.08
C TRP A 166 -4.01 -14.90 -0.86
N TYR A 167 -3.97 -13.96 -1.78
CA TYR A 167 -2.87 -13.76 -2.71
C TYR A 167 -2.41 -12.32 -2.62
N GLY A 168 -1.16 -12.07 -3.02
CA GLY A 168 -0.66 -10.71 -3.11
C GLY A 168 0.44 -10.56 -4.13
N VAL A 169 0.66 -9.30 -4.50
CA VAL A 169 1.76 -8.89 -5.37
C VAL A 169 2.62 -7.90 -4.59
N ALA A 170 3.85 -8.29 -4.29
CA ALA A 170 4.86 -7.44 -3.67
C ALA A 170 5.87 -6.97 -4.72
N MET A 171 6.56 -5.87 -4.43
CA MET A 171 7.71 -5.43 -5.21
C MET A 171 8.82 -6.52 -5.19
N PRO A 172 9.49 -6.87 -6.31
CA PRO A 172 9.49 -6.26 -7.65
C PRO A 172 8.45 -6.82 -8.65
N SER A 173 7.46 -7.58 -8.16
CA SER A 173 6.34 -8.26 -8.85
C SER A 173 6.17 -9.71 -8.37
N GLN A 174 6.71 -10.00 -7.19
CA GLN A 174 6.62 -11.30 -6.55
C GLN A 174 5.17 -11.59 -6.18
N VAL A 175 4.62 -12.68 -6.72
CA VAL A 175 3.35 -13.23 -6.26
C VAL A 175 3.60 -14.00 -4.96
N VAL A 176 2.75 -13.77 -3.96
CA VAL A 176 2.73 -14.54 -2.72
C VAL A 176 1.32 -15.08 -2.46
N ARG A 177 1.24 -16.18 -1.71
CA ARG A 177 -0.03 -16.81 -1.31
C ARG A 177 -0.01 -17.11 0.19
N SER A 178 -1.15 -16.96 0.87
CA SER A 178 -1.36 -17.42 2.23
C SER A 178 -2.78 -17.96 2.37
N ALA A 179 -2.96 -19.05 3.10
CA ALA A 179 -4.30 -19.61 3.32
C ALA A 179 -5.19 -18.70 4.18
N ASP A 180 -4.62 -18.06 5.21
CA ASP A 180 -5.36 -17.23 6.17
C ASP A 180 -5.12 -15.72 6.01
N GLY A 181 -4.18 -15.34 5.15
CA GLY A 181 -3.75 -13.96 4.93
C GLY A 181 -2.91 -13.38 6.06
N LEU A 182 -2.54 -14.16 7.08
CA LEU A 182 -1.80 -13.68 8.26
C LEU A 182 -0.44 -14.35 8.40
N SER A 183 -0.32 -15.60 7.98
CA SER A 183 0.87 -16.42 8.18
C SER A 183 1.11 -17.39 7.04
N GLY A 184 2.21 -18.15 7.10
CA GLY A 184 2.47 -19.25 6.16
C GLY A 184 2.54 -18.81 4.70
N PHE A 185 3.15 -17.65 4.43
CA PHE A 185 3.23 -17.12 3.08
C PHE A 185 4.17 -17.95 2.19
N GLU A 186 3.62 -18.40 1.07
CA GLU A 186 4.32 -19.14 0.01
C GLU A 186 4.66 -18.20 -1.15
N TYR A 187 5.80 -18.44 -1.79
CA TYR A 187 6.30 -17.64 -2.91
C TYR A 187 5.99 -18.31 -4.23
N GLY A 188 5.41 -17.54 -5.16
CA GLY A 188 5.11 -17.98 -6.51
C GLY A 188 5.97 -17.29 -7.56
N PRO A 189 5.44 -17.06 -8.77
CA PRO A 189 6.20 -16.48 -9.85
C PRO A 189 6.49 -14.99 -9.60
N MET A 190 7.54 -14.51 -10.24
CA MET A 190 7.66 -13.09 -10.56
C MET A 190 6.84 -12.83 -11.82
N LEU A 191 5.98 -11.80 -11.80
CA LEU A 191 5.13 -11.52 -12.96
C LEU A 191 5.92 -10.93 -14.13
N PHE A 192 6.99 -10.17 -13.86
CA PHE A 192 7.77 -9.54 -14.91
C PHE A 192 9.24 -9.96 -14.83
N ASP A 193 9.80 -10.26 -16.01
CA ASP A 193 11.24 -10.50 -16.19
C ASP A 193 12.03 -9.18 -16.36
N ASP A 194 11.34 -8.09 -16.70
CA ASP A 194 11.89 -6.76 -16.97
C ASP A 194 11.37 -5.69 -16.01
N ASP A 195 12.15 -4.61 -15.85
CA ASP A 195 11.83 -3.37 -15.14
C ASP A 195 10.93 -3.52 -13.91
N GLU A 196 11.54 -3.72 -12.75
CA GLU A 196 10.87 -3.91 -11.46
C GLU A 196 9.67 -2.97 -11.27
N ILE A 197 8.50 -3.53 -10.93
CA ILE A 197 7.35 -2.69 -10.56
C ILE A 197 7.71 -1.92 -9.29
N ARG A 198 7.35 -0.63 -9.19
CA ARG A 198 7.62 0.17 -7.99
C ARG A 198 6.44 0.17 -7.04
N HIS A 199 5.31 0.73 -7.49
CA HIS A 199 4.06 0.71 -6.75
C HIS A 199 2.99 -0.01 -7.56
N SER A 200 2.11 -0.72 -6.87
CA SER A 200 0.99 -1.43 -7.49
C SER A 200 -0.33 -1.15 -6.75
N CYS A 201 -1.41 -1.39 -7.48
CA CYS A 201 -2.76 -1.52 -7.00
C CYS A 201 -3.39 -2.72 -7.73
N VAL A 202 -4.16 -3.52 -7.00
CA VAL A 202 -4.78 -4.75 -7.50
C VAL A 202 -6.30 -4.65 -7.43
N SER A 203 -6.99 -5.19 -8.43
CA SER A 203 -8.44 -5.35 -8.42
C SER A 203 -8.79 -6.73 -8.97
N TYR A 204 -9.36 -7.59 -8.13
CA TYR A 204 -9.72 -8.95 -8.48
C TYR A 204 -11.19 -9.08 -8.86
N ARG A 205 -11.47 -9.72 -10.00
CA ARG A 205 -12.81 -10.04 -10.51
C ARG A 205 -13.02 -11.56 -10.47
N PRO A 206 -13.58 -12.12 -9.38
CA PRO A 206 -13.72 -13.57 -9.21
C PRO A 206 -14.58 -14.22 -10.30
N GLU A 207 -15.62 -13.53 -10.77
CA GLU A 207 -16.53 -14.02 -11.82
C GLU A 207 -15.84 -14.23 -13.18
N HIS A 208 -14.71 -13.58 -13.41
CA HIS A 208 -13.91 -13.71 -14.61
C HIS A 208 -12.56 -14.40 -14.36
N GLN A 209 -12.25 -14.72 -13.09
CA GLN A 209 -10.93 -15.16 -12.66
C GLN A 209 -9.83 -14.21 -13.18
N GLU A 210 -10.05 -12.89 -13.08
CA GLU A 210 -9.11 -11.89 -13.58
C GLU A 210 -8.56 -11.04 -12.44
N LEU A 211 -7.25 -10.86 -12.41
CA LEU A 211 -6.57 -9.87 -11.58
C LEU A 211 -6.12 -8.70 -12.44
N GLU A 212 -6.74 -7.55 -12.28
CA GLU A 212 -6.26 -6.30 -12.84
C GLU A 212 -5.14 -5.73 -11.96
N LEU A 213 -3.99 -5.47 -12.58
CA LEU A 213 -2.83 -4.86 -11.94
C LEU A 213 -2.58 -3.48 -12.56
N LEU A 214 -2.67 -2.44 -11.75
CA LEU A 214 -2.20 -1.09 -12.07
C LEU A 214 -0.87 -0.87 -11.39
N PHE A 215 0.15 -0.42 -12.12
CA PHE A 215 1.49 -0.34 -11.56
C PHE A 215 2.33 0.77 -12.19
N THR A 216 3.39 1.18 -11.47
CA THR A 216 4.46 2.05 -11.98
C THR A 216 5.75 1.26 -12.11
N ARG A 217 6.69 1.74 -12.94
CA ARG A 217 8.01 1.12 -13.14
C ARG A 217 9.07 1.89 -12.35
N CYS A 218 10.07 1.18 -11.81
CA CYS A 218 11.25 1.82 -11.26
C CYS A 218 11.95 2.71 -12.31
N TYR A 219 12.63 3.76 -11.84
CA TYR A 219 13.45 4.69 -12.65
C TYR A 219 12.70 5.58 -13.66
N GLU A 220 11.38 5.44 -13.82
CA GLU A 220 10.61 6.37 -14.65
C GLU A 220 10.45 7.73 -13.98
N ALA A 221 10.83 8.79 -14.70
CA ALA A 221 10.60 10.17 -14.29
C ALA A 221 10.02 10.96 -15.48
N PRO A 222 8.73 11.34 -15.43
CA PRO A 222 7.74 11.09 -14.39
C PRO A 222 7.32 9.65 -14.41
N GLU A 223 6.86 9.18 -13.26
CA GLU A 223 6.19 7.90 -13.16
C GLU A 223 4.94 7.87 -14.04
N ARG A 224 4.70 6.71 -14.63
CA ARG A 224 3.53 6.42 -15.45
C ARG A 224 2.80 5.21 -14.91
N ILE A 225 1.46 5.26 -14.95
CA ILE A 225 0.63 4.16 -14.50
C ILE A 225 0.29 3.28 -15.70
N TYR A 226 0.80 2.06 -15.65
CA TYR A 226 0.56 0.96 -16.56
C TYR A 226 -0.60 0.10 -16.06
N ARG A 227 -1.11 -0.73 -16.97
CA ARG A 227 -2.17 -1.70 -16.67
C ARG A 227 -1.88 -3.02 -17.35
N THR A 228 -2.04 -4.11 -16.63
CA THR A 228 -2.18 -5.46 -17.21
C THR A 228 -3.34 -6.19 -16.53
N VAL A 229 -3.79 -7.28 -17.14
CA VAL A 229 -4.77 -8.21 -16.57
C VAL A 229 -4.12 -9.59 -16.59
N ILE A 230 -4.15 -10.27 -15.45
CA ILE A 230 -3.65 -11.62 -15.27
C ILE A 230 -4.85 -12.55 -15.23
N ASP A 231 -4.83 -13.59 -16.07
CA ASP A 231 -5.75 -14.71 -15.99
C ASP A 231 -5.33 -15.60 -14.80
N THR A 232 -6.23 -15.73 -13.84
CA THR A 232 -6.02 -16.49 -12.61
C THR A 232 -6.68 -17.87 -12.63
N SER A 233 -7.22 -18.30 -13.77
CA SER A 233 -7.81 -19.63 -13.93
C SER A 233 -6.83 -20.81 -13.89
N PRO A 234 -5.56 -20.69 -14.34
CA PRO A 234 -4.57 -21.76 -14.19
C PRO A 234 -4.07 -21.90 -12.74
N ASP A 235 -3.17 -22.88 -12.52
CA ASP A 235 -2.41 -22.94 -11.27
C ASP A 235 -1.68 -21.61 -11.03
N TRP A 236 -1.66 -21.16 -9.79
CA TRP A 236 -1.12 -19.85 -9.43
C TRP A 236 0.40 -19.73 -9.65
N HIS A 237 1.11 -20.85 -9.72
CA HIS A 237 2.53 -20.86 -10.12
C HIS A 237 2.72 -20.45 -11.59
N ASP A 238 1.69 -20.61 -12.42
CA ASP A 238 1.73 -20.32 -13.86
C ASP A 238 1.14 -18.95 -14.21
N TRP A 239 0.74 -18.16 -13.20
CA TRP A 239 0.22 -16.81 -13.42
C TRP A 239 1.25 -15.92 -14.09
N LYS A 240 0.81 -15.23 -15.15
CA LYS A 240 1.63 -14.33 -15.95
C LYS A 240 0.84 -13.09 -16.35
N PRO A 241 1.49 -11.94 -16.50
CA PRO A 241 0.81 -10.74 -16.96
C PRO A 241 0.33 -10.94 -18.40
N GLY A 242 -0.88 -10.48 -18.67
CA GLY A 242 -1.31 -10.23 -20.05
C GLY A 242 -0.53 -9.06 -20.67
N PRO A 243 -0.89 -8.66 -21.90
CA PRO A 243 -0.29 -7.51 -22.56
C PRO A 243 -0.37 -6.25 -21.68
N VAL A 244 0.78 -5.58 -21.48
CA VAL A 244 0.83 -4.31 -20.77
C VAL A 244 0.26 -3.22 -21.66
N GLY A 245 -0.87 -2.65 -21.24
CA GLY A 245 -1.50 -1.53 -21.93
C GLY A 245 -0.65 -0.27 -21.83
N ALA A 246 -0.76 0.59 -22.85
CA ALA A 246 -0.09 1.89 -22.84
C ALA A 246 -0.47 2.68 -21.57
N PRO A 247 0.48 3.38 -20.95
CA PRO A 247 0.20 4.09 -19.73
C PRO A 247 -0.82 5.19 -20.01
N ARG A 248 -1.83 5.32 -19.16
CA ARG A 248 -2.93 6.26 -19.42
C ARG A 248 -2.41 7.71 -19.33
N PRO A 249 -2.44 8.52 -20.42
CA PRO A 249 -1.82 9.86 -20.44
C PRO A 249 -2.38 10.80 -19.37
N ASN A 250 -3.67 10.66 -19.08
CA ASN A 250 -4.40 11.53 -18.17
C ASN A 250 -4.16 11.19 -16.69
N TRP A 251 -3.31 10.19 -16.40
CA TRP A 251 -2.91 9.77 -15.05
C TRP A 251 -1.53 10.34 -14.64
N GLN A 252 -0.84 11.06 -15.54
CA GLN A 252 0.55 11.53 -15.35
C GLN A 252 0.77 13.06 -15.20
N HIS A 253 -0.14 13.90 -15.69
CA HIS A 253 -0.03 15.37 -15.51
C HIS A 253 0.01 15.74 -14.01
N ASN A 254 1.13 16.30 -13.54
CA ASN A 254 1.50 16.70 -12.15
C ASN A 254 2.43 15.78 -11.34
N ALA A 255 2.90 14.64 -11.84
CA ALA A 255 4.05 13.96 -11.23
C ALA A 255 5.40 14.67 -11.54
N ARG A 256 5.39 15.75 -12.34
CA ARG A 256 6.60 16.47 -12.81
C ARG A 256 6.94 17.75 -12.05
N TYR A 257 6.17 18.18 -11.05
CA TYR A 257 6.50 19.39 -10.30
C TYR A 257 6.23 19.18 -8.80
N PRO A 258 7.18 19.45 -7.89
CA PRO A 258 6.78 19.80 -6.52
C PRO A 258 5.74 20.92 -6.65
N CYS A 259 4.72 20.93 -5.78
CA CYS A 259 3.84 22.08 -5.62
C CYS A 259 4.71 23.34 -5.72
N THR A 260 4.48 24.13 -6.77
CA THR A 260 5.28 25.29 -7.15
C THR A 260 5.56 26.15 -5.93
N GLU A 261 6.80 26.66 -5.87
CA GLU A 261 7.29 27.60 -4.86
C GLU A 261 6.23 28.65 -4.53
N LEU A 262 5.92 28.79 -3.23
CA LEU A 262 5.20 29.94 -2.71
C LEU A 262 6.01 31.19 -3.09
N PRO A 263 5.38 32.27 -3.59
CA PRO A 263 6.10 33.51 -3.84
C PRO A 263 6.72 33.99 -2.53
N ILE A 264 8.02 34.26 -2.57
CA ILE A 264 8.71 35.05 -1.56
C ILE A 264 8.01 36.42 -1.55
N LEU A 265 7.24 36.69 -0.50
CA LEU A 265 6.86 38.05 -0.18
C LEU A 265 8.10 38.72 0.41
N ASP A 266 8.90 39.33 -0.47
CA ASP A 266 9.86 40.34 -0.06
C ASP A 266 9.08 41.55 0.47
N GLY A 267 9.61 42.11 1.56
CA GLY A 267 8.92 43.00 2.48
C GLY A 267 8.13 44.18 1.90
N MET A 268 6.99 44.43 2.56
CA MET A 268 6.72 45.69 3.24
C MET A 268 6.07 45.40 4.60
#